data_AF-A0A2L0F9B9-F1
#
_entry.id   AF-A0A2L0F9B9-F1
#
_cell.length_a   1.000
_cell.length_b   1.000
_cell.length_c   1.000
_cell.angle_alpha   90.00
_cell.angle_beta   90.00
_cell.angle_gamma   90.00
#
_symmetry.space_group_name_H-M   'P 1'
#
loop_
_entity.id
_entity.type
_entity.pdbx_description
1 polymer ?
#
loop_
_entity_poly.entity_id
_entity_poly.type
_entity_poly.pdbx_seq_one_letter_code
_entity_poly.pdbx_strand_id
1 'polypeptide(L)'
;MRELGPGFFAWCDEPERLDALAATLSALIAPGALIRVQTDEDFEAGSVDEALAIARARFGGQTSARVSFRMMLSGSKRALIDIWCHSEERERQVPHGPLTLNPWGKQDFLSSDFDLAWGRGPRSIQVEAVVASQLIRDDLEDLLVRFCAPDASGRIPTGACTHEAHWNAPVDMCATYNAKAEELGRDLALSWVHLHDKESVPRIAGMSLQALHARVDAAPRGARVAMKGKSERSRSLSRETVLKALAAPPSALLDALEASAAPDDAWRAAAPRATAILDLTRQISETGEGPPTWPVCTSTYGHIHFVKKHPPFHVRRLPSGGVVLATHPYCSLWPLWANALCALGLMS
;
A
#
# COMPACT_ATOMS: atom_id res chain seq x y z
N MET A 1 -20.91 -6.06 12.32
CA MET A 1 -19.54 -5.54 12.47
C MET A 1 -19.06 -5.15 11.09
N ARG A 2 -18.65 -3.89 10.84
CA ARG A 2 -18.09 -3.52 9.54
C ARG A 2 -16.69 -4.12 9.44
N GLU A 3 -16.38 -4.77 8.31
CA GLU A 3 -15.00 -5.19 8.03
C GLU A 3 -14.14 -3.94 7.86
N LEU A 4 -12.99 -3.91 8.54
CA LEU A 4 -12.02 -2.83 8.40
C LEU A 4 -11.50 -2.77 6.96
N GLY A 5 -11.25 -1.56 6.47
CA GLY A 5 -10.57 -1.34 5.20
C GLY A 5 -9.09 -1.77 5.26
N PRO A 6 -8.36 -1.62 4.14
CA PRO A 6 -6.93 -1.87 4.14
C PRO A 6 -6.21 -0.90 5.06
N GLY A 7 -5.23 -1.41 5.81
CA GLY A 7 -4.35 -0.61 6.65
C GLY A 7 -3.19 -0.05 5.84
N PHE A 8 -2.96 1.24 5.99
CA PHE A 8 -1.81 1.96 5.45
C PHE A 8 -0.88 2.34 6.59
N PHE A 9 0.41 2.22 6.35
CA PHE A 9 1.43 2.44 7.35
C PHE A 9 2.57 3.28 6.79
N ALA A 10 3.07 4.19 7.60
CA ALA A 10 4.19 5.05 7.25
C ALA A 10 5.15 5.16 8.44
N TRP A 11 6.44 5.11 8.14
CA TRP A 11 7.48 5.26 9.14
C TRP A 11 8.03 6.68 9.05
N CYS A 12 8.24 7.29 10.20
CA CYS A 12 8.94 8.56 10.35
C CYS A 12 9.57 8.64 11.74
N ASP A 13 10.64 9.44 11.84
CA ASP A 13 11.32 9.71 13.09
C ASP A 13 10.41 10.42 14.10
N GLU A 14 10.58 10.16 15.39
CA GLU A 14 9.74 10.74 16.45
C GLU A 14 9.60 12.28 16.38
N PRO A 15 10.69 13.05 16.16
CA PRO A 15 10.59 14.50 16.05
C PRO A 15 9.73 14.97 14.88
N GLU A 16 9.66 14.18 13.81
CA GLU A 16 8.94 14.53 12.57
C GLU A 16 7.48 14.04 12.58
N ARG A 17 7.04 13.24 13.56
CA ARG A 17 5.72 12.56 13.53
C ARG A 17 4.54 13.51 13.43
N LEU A 18 4.55 14.58 14.20
CA LEU A 18 3.46 15.55 14.22
C LEU A 18 3.44 16.40 12.95
N ASP A 19 4.61 16.71 12.40
CA ASP A 19 4.72 17.46 11.15
C ASP A 19 4.37 16.58 9.95
N ALA A 20 4.74 15.29 9.98
CA ALA A 20 4.31 14.29 9.01
C ALA A 20 2.79 14.07 9.07
N LEU A 21 2.19 14.02 10.27
CA LEU A 21 0.73 13.99 10.45
C LEU A 21 0.08 15.24 9.82
N ALA A 22 0.61 16.43 10.09
CA ALA A 22 0.07 17.68 9.57
C ALA A 22 0.13 17.75 8.03
N ALA A 23 1.27 17.38 7.45
CA ALA A 23 1.44 17.31 6.00
C ALA A 23 0.46 16.30 5.39
N THR A 24 0.32 15.13 6.00
CA THR A 24 -0.61 14.08 5.57
C THR A 24 -2.06 14.55 5.61
N LEU A 25 -2.49 15.19 6.71
CA LEU A 25 -3.83 15.76 6.82
C LEU A 25 -4.08 16.77 5.71
N SER A 26 -3.11 17.64 5.45
CA SER A 26 -3.19 18.66 4.39
C SER A 26 -3.30 18.05 2.99
N ALA A 27 -2.60 16.93 2.73
CA ALA A 27 -2.63 16.23 1.44
C ALA A 27 -3.91 15.40 1.21
N LEU A 28 -4.57 14.97 2.28
CA LEU A 28 -5.69 14.03 2.21
C LEU A 28 -7.07 14.65 2.42
N ILE A 29 -7.19 15.70 3.22
CA ILE A 29 -8.48 16.24 3.62
C ILE A 29 -9.28 16.79 2.42
N ALA A 30 -10.56 16.44 2.36
CA ALA A 30 -11.47 17.01 1.39
C ALA A 30 -11.72 18.51 1.71
N PRO A 31 -11.75 19.40 0.72
CA PRO A 31 -12.05 20.82 0.96
C PRO A 31 -13.33 21.02 1.76
N GLY A 32 -13.23 21.78 2.86
CA GLY A 32 -14.35 22.09 3.77
C GLY A 32 -14.79 20.92 4.67
N ALA A 33 -14.05 19.81 4.72
CA ALA A 33 -14.34 18.74 5.66
C ALA A 33 -13.94 19.13 7.10
N LEU A 34 -14.76 18.73 8.07
CA LEU A 34 -14.42 18.81 9.49
C LEU A 34 -13.38 17.75 9.84
N ILE A 35 -12.48 18.10 10.75
CA ILE A 35 -11.50 17.21 11.34
C ILE A 35 -11.94 16.88 12.76
N ARG A 36 -12.01 15.60 13.10
CA ARG A 36 -12.26 15.16 14.47
C ARG A 36 -10.98 14.64 15.08
N VAL A 37 -10.58 15.20 16.21
CA VAL A 37 -9.45 14.70 16.99
C VAL A 37 -10.04 13.94 18.17
N GLN A 38 -9.91 12.61 18.15
CA GLN A 38 -10.42 11.77 19.22
C GLN A 38 -9.40 11.69 20.36
N THR A 39 -9.87 12.00 21.56
CA THR A 39 -9.12 11.87 22.81
C THR A 39 -10.00 11.16 23.84
N ASP A 40 -9.90 11.49 25.14
CA ASP A 40 -10.93 11.11 26.13
C ASP A 40 -12.26 11.84 25.84
N GLU A 41 -12.18 13.01 25.22
CA GLU A 41 -13.29 13.79 24.65
C GLU A 41 -13.07 13.98 23.15
N ASP A 42 -14.14 13.99 22.36
CA ASP A 42 -14.06 14.24 20.92
C ASP A 42 -14.03 15.76 20.64
N PHE A 43 -12.98 16.23 19.99
CA PHE A 43 -12.85 17.62 19.56
C PHE A 43 -13.08 17.75 18.06
N GLU A 44 -13.82 18.78 17.64
CA GLU A 44 -13.95 19.15 16.23
C GLU A 44 -13.04 20.35 15.93
N ALA A 45 -12.27 20.24 14.85
CA ALA A 45 -11.39 21.29 14.34
C ALA A 45 -11.80 21.68 12.92
N GLY A 46 -11.82 22.98 12.66
CA GLY A 46 -12.13 23.56 11.36
C GLY A 46 -10.93 23.68 10.43
N SER A 47 -9.71 23.42 10.94
CA SER A 47 -8.46 23.52 10.18
C SER A 47 -7.42 22.50 10.63
N VAL A 48 -6.42 22.24 9.76
CA VAL A 48 -5.29 21.35 10.08
C VAL A 48 -4.47 21.90 11.25
N ASP A 49 -4.22 23.21 11.29
CA ASP A 49 -3.45 23.85 12.36
C ASP A 49 -4.14 23.70 13.73
N GLU A 50 -5.46 23.87 13.78
CA GLU A 50 -6.25 23.66 14.99
C GLU A 50 -6.23 22.20 15.43
N ALA A 51 -6.44 21.26 14.48
CA ALA A 51 -6.37 19.82 14.77
C ALA A 51 -4.98 19.43 15.31
N LEU A 52 -3.91 19.99 14.73
CA LEU A 52 -2.54 19.73 15.14
C LEU A 52 -2.23 20.35 16.50
N ALA A 53 -2.74 21.54 16.80
CA ALA A 53 -2.60 22.15 18.12
C ALA A 53 -3.23 21.27 19.21
N ILE A 54 -4.42 20.72 18.95
CA ILE A 54 -5.10 19.76 19.83
C ILE A 54 -4.25 18.49 19.97
N ALA A 55 -3.79 17.90 18.86
CA ALA A 55 -2.96 16.70 18.88
C ALA A 55 -1.64 16.90 19.64
N ARG A 56 -0.95 18.03 19.42
CA ARG A 56 0.30 18.42 20.11
C ARG A 56 0.10 18.56 21.62
N ALA A 57 -0.94 19.27 22.05
CA ALA A 57 -1.25 19.43 23.47
C ALA A 57 -1.45 18.09 24.18
N ARG A 58 -1.93 17.08 23.46
CA ARG A 58 -2.22 15.74 23.99
C ARG A 58 -1.06 14.78 23.88
N PHE A 59 -0.20 14.88 22.87
CA PHE A 59 1.04 14.10 22.80
C PHE A 59 1.94 14.30 24.04
N GLY A 60 1.82 15.44 24.73
CA GLY A 60 2.51 15.69 26.00
C GLY A 60 1.96 14.91 27.21
N GLY A 61 0.79 14.27 27.10
CA GLY A 61 0.14 13.50 28.19
C GLY A 61 -0.47 12.15 27.78
N GLN A 62 -0.58 11.86 26.48
CA GLN A 62 -1.06 10.61 25.89
C GLN A 62 -0.01 10.07 24.91
N THR A 63 -0.02 8.77 24.68
CA THR A 63 0.98 8.10 23.82
C THR A 63 0.54 7.97 22.35
N SER A 64 -0.63 8.52 21.99
CA SER A 64 -1.10 8.57 20.59
C SER A 64 -2.15 9.66 20.37
N ALA A 65 -2.28 10.14 19.13
CA ALA A 65 -3.40 10.94 18.67
C ALA A 65 -4.13 10.24 17.53
N ARG A 66 -5.46 10.25 17.55
CA ARG A 66 -6.31 9.76 16.46
C ARG A 66 -7.04 10.93 15.83
N VAL A 67 -7.00 11.02 14.52
CA VAL A 67 -7.66 12.06 13.73
C VAL A 67 -8.56 11.40 12.69
N SER A 68 -9.84 11.77 12.67
CA SER A 68 -10.84 11.28 11.72
C SER A 68 -11.31 12.41 10.81
N PHE A 69 -11.35 12.19 9.49
CA PHE A 69 -11.79 13.21 8.53
C PHE A 69 -12.27 12.56 7.22
N ARG A 70 -12.93 13.35 6.37
CA ARG A 70 -13.33 12.91 5.03
C ARG A 70 -12.26 13.27 4.01
N MET A 71 -11.88 12.31 3.16
CA MET A 71 -11.03 12.53 1.99
C MET A 71 -11.82 12.34 0.69
N MET A 72 -11.29 12.89 -0.39
CA MET A 72 -11.70 12.55 -1.76
C MET A 72 -10.76 11.47 -2.31
N LEU A 73 -11.33 10.37 -2.79
CA LEU A 73 -10.66 9.38 -3.63
C LEU A 73 -10.68 9.85 -5.10
N SER A 74 -9.82 9.25 -5.93
CA SER A 74 -9.63 9.66 -7.34
C SER A 74 -10.92 9.57 -8.16
N GLY A 75 -11.78 8.58 -7.86
CA GLY A 75 -13.12 8.43 -8.45
C GLY A 75 -14.21 9.36 -7.89
N SER A 76 -13.86 10.48 -7.26
CA SER A 76 -14.79 11.43 -6.62
C SER A 76 -15.65 10.85 -5.48
N LYS A 77 -15.28 9.68 -4.95
CA LYS A 77 -15.91 9.08 -3.76
C LYS A 77 -15.35 9.70 -2.49
N ARG A 78 -16.22 9.98 -1.52
CA ARG A 78 -15.81 10.41 -0.18
C ARG A 78 -15.59 9.19 0.70
N ALA A 79 -14.41 9.08 1.30
CA ALA A 79 -14.10 8.07 2.30
C ALA A 79 -13.89 8.73 3.66
N LEU A 80 -14.39 8.09 4.73
CA LEU A 80 -14.07 8.48 6.10
C LEU A 80 -12.83 7.72 6.53
N ILE A 81 -11.81 8.47 6.96
CA ILE A 81 -10.48 7.95 7.25
C ILE A 81 -10.14 8.26 8.70
N ASP A 82 -9.48 7.31 9.34
CA ASP A 82 -8.74 7.54 10.58
C ASP A 82 -7.24 7.53 10.31
N ILE A 83 -6.54 8.50 10.88
CA ILE A 83 -5.09 8.47 11.02
C ILE A 83 -4.76 8.40 12.50
N TRP A 84 -3.92 7.44 12.85
CA TRP A 84 -3.29 7.32 14.15
C TRP A 84 -1.84 7.75 14.03
N CYS A 85 -1.43 8.59 14.96
CA CYS A 85 -0.04 8.96 15.18
C CYS A 85 0.35 8.45 16.57
N HIS A 86 1.37 7.59 16.64
CA HIS A 86 1.80 6.93 17.87
C HIS A 86 3.14 7.51 18.34
N SER A 87 3.35 7.69 19.65
CA SER A 87 4.66 8.06 20.23
C SER A 87 5.61 6.86 20.25
N GLU A 88 6.92 7.07 20.44
CA GLU A 88 7.86 5.94 20.55
C GLU A 88 7.54 5.05 21.75
N GLU A 89 7.07 5.66 22.84
CA GLU A 89 6.59 4.90 23.99
C GLU A 89 5.47 3.94 23.60
N ARG A 90 4.48 4.41 22.82
CA ARG A 90 3.39 3.54 22.35
C ARG A 90 3.91 2.42 21.45
N GLU A 91 4.76 2.73 20.49
CA GLU A 91 5.32 1.74 19.55
C GLU A 91 6.20 0.68 20.25
N ARG A 92 6.86 1.07 21.35
CA ARG A 92 7.57 0.12 22.22
C ARG A 92 6.61 -0.83 22.94
N GLN A 93 5.42 -0.38 23.33
CA GLN A 93 4.42 -1.23 23.96
C GLN A 93 3.68 -2.10 22.93
N VAL A 94 3.16 -1.49 21.87
CA VAL A 94 2.39 -2.14 20.81
C VAL A 94 2.81 -1.55 19.46
N PRO A 95 3.56 -2.29 18.63
CA PRO A 95 4.11 -1.76 17.39
C PRO A 95 3.06 -1.76 16.27
N HIS A 96 2.37 -0.64 16.09
CA HIS A 96 1.38 -0.47 15.02
C HIS A 96 2.00 0.17 13.77
N GLY A 97 3.03 1.00 13.93
CA GLY A 97 3.57 1.89 12.91
C GLY A 97 3.48 3.34 13.38
N PRO A 98 4.55 4.18 13.23
CA PRO A 98 4.52 5.58 13.65
C PRO A 98 3.28 6.35 13.20
N LEU A 99 2.90 6.16 11.94
CA LEU A 99 1.64 6.63 11.37
C LEU A 99 0.87 5.44 10.79
N THR A 100 -0.40 5.31 11.16
CA THR A 100 -1.30 4.30 10.61
C THR A 100 -2.57 4.97 10.09
N LEU A 101 -2.97 4.66 8.86
CA LEU A 101 -4.17 5.17 8.24
C LEU A 101 -5.12 4.03 7.90
N ASN A 102 -6.40 4.16 8.29
CA ASN A 102 -7.42 3.15 8.02
C ASN A 102 -8.71 3.80 7.51
N PRO A 103 -9.25 3.34 6.36
CA PRO A 103 -10.63 3.61 5.98
C PRO A 103 -11.61 2.94 6.96
N TRP A 104 -12.66 3.66 7.37
CA TRP A 104 -13.65 3.18 8.35
C TRP A 104 -14.37 1.89 7.92
N GLY A 105 -14.64 1.76 6.62
CA GLY A 105 -15.24 0.57 6.06
C GLY A 105 -14.42 0.05 4.88
N LYS A 106 -14.32 -1.28 4.79
CA LYS A 106 -13.81 -1.94 3.59
C LYS A 106 -14.51 -1.47 2.31
N GLN A 107 -15.81 -1.23 2.36
CA GLN A 107 -16.59 -0.75 1.21
C GLN A 107 -16.26 0.69 0.81
N ASP A 108 -15.71 1.50 1.73
CA ASP A 108 -15.34 2.89 1.46
C ASP A 108 -14.07 2.96 0.58
N PHE A 109 -13.28 1.88 0.54
CA PHE A 109 -12.01 1.81 -0.19
C PHE A 109 -11.95 0.65 -1.19
N LEU A 110 -12.23 -0.57 -0.73
CA LEU A 110 -12.33 -1.79 -1.53
C LEU A 110 -13.78 -2.03 -1.94
N SER A 111 -14.38 -1.04 -2.59
CA SER A 111 -15.73 -1.17 -3.11
C SER A 111 -15.79 -2.38 -4.04
N SER A 112 -16.72 -3.30 -3.78
CA SER A 112 -16.96 -4.45 -4.64
C SER A 112 -18.06 -4.21 -5.65
N ASP A 113 -18.83 -3.13 -5.49
CA ASP A 113 -20.05 -2.86 -6.21
C ASP A 113 -19.86 -1.62 -7.08
N PHE A 114 -19.96 -1.81 -8.38
CA PHE A 114 -19.71 -0.78 -9.39
C PHE A 114 -20.90 -0.67 -10.34
N ASP A 115 -21.30 0.56 -10.65
CA ASP A 115 -22.26 0.84 -11.72
C ASP A 115 -21.48 1.05 -13.02
N LEU A 116 -21.48 0.05 -13.88
CA LEU A 116 -20.64 0.02 -15.08
C LEU A 116 -21.47 0.09 -16.37
N ALA A 117 -21.01 0.90 -17.31
CA ALA A 117 -21.59 1.00 -18.64
C ALA A 117 -21.04 -0.09 -19.55
N TRP A 118 -21.75 -1.22 -19.62
CA TRP A 118 -21.31 -2.38 -20.38
C TRP A 118 -21.31 -2.17 -21.90
N GLY A 119 -22.17 -1.30 -22.44
CA GLY A 119 -22.35 -1.18 -23.89
C GLY A 119 -22.74 -2.52 -24.53
N ARG A 120 -22.23 -2.83 -25.73
CA ARG A 120 -22.45 -4.12 -26.42
C ARG A 120 -21.35 -5.13 -26.09
N GLY A 121 -21.73 -6.31 -25.60
CA GLY A 121 -20.82 -7.46 -25.41
C GLY A 121 -21.18 -8.31 -24.18
N PRO A 122 -20.72 -9.57 -24.12
CA PRO A 122 -21.01 -10.45 -23.00
C PRO A 122 -20.28 -10.00 -21.72
N ARG A 123 -20.87 -10.31 -20.57
CA ARG A 123 -20.22 -10.21 -19.26
C ARG A 123 -19.20 -11.35 -19.09
N SER A 124 -18.10 -11.08 -18.41
CA SER A 124 -17.13 -12.11 -18.04
C SER A 124 -16.43 -11.74 -16.74
N ILE A 125 -16.13 -12.74 -15.92
CA ILE A 125 -15.44 -12.58 -14.63
C ILE A 125 -14.08 -11.90 -14.83
N GLN A 126 -13.37 -12.23 -15.91
CA GLN A 126 -12.06 -11.67 -16.22
C GLN A 126 -12.16 -10.16 -16.46
N VAL A 127 -13.08 -9.72 -17.32
CA VAL A 127 -13.27 -8.30 -17.61
C VAL A 127 -13.72 -7.53 -16.36
N GLU A 128 -14.67 -8.08 -15.61
CA GLU A 128 -15.16 -7.48 -14.35
C GLU A 128 -14.02 -7.33 -13.32
N ALA A 129 -13.20 -8.38 -13.17
CA ALA A 129 -12.04 -8.33 -12.29
C ALA A 129 -10.99 -7.32 -12.76
N VAL A 130 -10.78 -7.16 -14.06
CA VAL A 130 -9.84 -6.18 -14.61
C VAL A 130 -10.32 -4.75 -14.32
N VAL A 131 -11.60 -4.46 -14.57
CA VAL A 131 -12.19 -3.15 -14.28
C VAL A 131 -12.05 -2.82 -12.79
N ALA A 132 -12.48 -3.71 -11.90
CA ALA A 132 -12.39 -3.47 -10.46
C ALA A 132 -10.95 -3.30 -9.97
N SER A 133 -10.01 -4.09 -10.50
CA SER A 133 -8.61 -4.02 -10.08
C SER A 133 -7.93 -2.73 -10.54
N GLN A 134 -8.30 -2.18 -11.71
CA GLN A 134 -7.81 -0.89 -12.16
C GLN A 134 -8.27 0.24 -11.24
N LEU A 135 -9.58 0.30 -10.93
CA LEU A 135 -10.14 1.30 -10.03
C LEU A 135 -9.51 1.23 -8.62
N ILE A 136 -9.42 0.02 -8.05
CA ILE A 136 -8.84 -0.18 -6.72
C ILE A 136 -7.35 0.18 -6.69
N ARG A 137 -6.60 -0.17 -7.74
CA ARG A 137 -5.16 0.15 -7.83
C ARG A 137 -4.94 1.66 -7.87
N ASP A 138 -5.70 2.38 -8.69
CA ASP A 138 -5.51 3.82 -8.86
C ASP A 138 -5.81 4.56 -7.53
N ASP A 139 -6.86 4.17 -6.80
CA ASP A 139 -7.16 4.69 -5.46
C ASP A 139 -6.11 4.28 -4.40
N LEU A 140 -5.64 3.02 -4.46
CA LEU A 140 -4.59 2.50 -3.57
C LEU A 140 -3.29 3.28 -3.71
N GLU A 141 -2.88 3.52 -4.95
CA GLU A 141 -1.64 4.20 -5.25
C GLU A 141 -1.72 5.69 -4.88
N ASP A 142 -2.80 6.37 -5.28
CA ASP A 142 -3.03 7.77 -4.95
C ASP A 142 -3.01 7.99 -3.43
N LEU A 143 -3.76 7.17 -2.67
CA LEU A 143 -3.78 7.27 -1.22
C LEU A 143 -2.40 6.96 -0.61
N LEU A 144 -1.73 5.88 -1.03
CA LEU A 144 -0.41 5.52 -0.49
C LEU A 144 0.62 6.63 -0.74
N VAL A 145 0.61 7.23 -1.93
CA VAL A 145 1.54 8.31 -2.29
C VAL A 145 1.21 9.58 -1.53
N ARG A 146 -0.06 10.02 -1.45
CA ARG A 146 -0.42 11.20 -0.66
C ARG A 146 -0.18 11.01 0.84
N PHE A 147 -0.24 9.77 1.33
CA PHE A 147 0.08 9.42 2.71
C PHE A 147 1.59 9.41 2.98
N CYS A 148 2.40 8.85 2.08
CA CYS A 148 3.85 8.67 2.31
C CYS A 148 4.74 9.75 1.68
N ALA A 149 4.22 10.54 0.75
CA ALA A 149 4.88 11.67 0.13
C ALA A 149 3.94 12.90 0.13
N PRO A 150 3.44 13.33 1.31
CA PRO A 150 2.47 14.41 1.40
C PRO A 150 3.04 15.77 0.95
N ASP A 151 4.36 15.92 0.99
CA ASP A 151 5.10 17.10 0.56
C ASP A 151 6.53 16.71 0.07
N ALA A 152 7.35 17.71 -0.24
CA ALA A 152 8.71 17.52 -0.75
C ALA A 152 9.78 17.29 0.33
N SER A 153 9.41 17.21 1.61
CA SER A 153 10.39 17.17 2.72
C SER A 153 11.05 15.80 2.92
N GLY A 154 10.41 14.71 2.46
CA GLY A 154 10.94 13.36 2.58
C GLY A 154 10.94 12.77 4.00
N ARG A 155 10.17 13.33 4.95
CA ARG A 155 10.08 12.85 6.36
C ARG A 155 9.57 11.41 6.50
N ILE A 156 8.88 10.91 5.49
CA ILE A 156 8.41 9.53 5.42
C ILE A 156 9.25 8.81 4.34
N PRO A 157 10.30 8.07 4.73
CA PRO A 157 11.13 7.36 3.77
C PRO A 157 10.50 6.07 3.25
N THR A 158 9.59 5.46 4.02
CA THR A 158 8.96 4.19 3.66
C THR A 158 7.55 4.06 4.22
N GLY A 159 6.70 3.35 3.47
CA GLY A 159 5.35 3.02 3.88
C GLY A 159 4.84 1.79 3.15
N ALA A 160 3.67 1.31 3.56
CA ALA A 160 3.07 0.11 3.00
C ALA A 160 1.56 0.08 3.16
N CYS A 161 0.91 -0.81 2.41
CA CYS A 161 -0.52 -1.08 2.48
C CYS A 161 -0.77 -2.59 2.55
N THR A 162 -1.74 -3.02 3.37
CA THR A 162 -2.21 -4.41 3.40
C THR A 162 -3.70 -4.49 3.71
N HIS A 163 -4.33 -5.61 3.38
CA HIS A 163 -5.69 -5.93 3.82
C HIS A 163 -5.74 -6.45 5.26
N GLU A 164 -4.60 -6.70 5.89
CA GLU A 164 -4.48 -7.12 7.28
C GLU A 164 -4.39 -5.91 8.25
N ALA A 165 -4.50 -6.14 9.55
CA ALA A 165 -4.48 -5.07 10.56
C ALA A 165 -3.06 -4.64 10.98
N HIS A 166 -2.01 -5.26 10.44
CA HIS A 166 -0.64 -5.12 10.94
C HIS A 166 0.35 -4.83 9.82
N TRP A 167 1.36 -4.03 10.13
CA TRP A 167 2.49 -3.80 9.24
C TRP A 167 3.39 -5.04 9.23
N ASN A 168 3.17 -5.90 8.22
CA ASN A 168 3.96 -7.12 8.00
C ASN A 168 5.21 -6.85 7.15
N ALA A 169 5.99 -7.90 6.88
CA ALA A 169 7.10 -7.86 5.94
C ALA A 169 6.71 -7.15 4.62
N PRO A 170 7.49 -6.18 4.12
CA PRO A 170 7.21 -5.46 2.87
C PRO A 170 6.79 -6.34 1.69
N VAL A 171 7.43 -7.50 1.51
CA VAL A 171 7.08 -8.44 0.43
C VAL A 171 5.75 -9.17 0.62
N ASP A 172 5.20 -9.22 1.85
CA ASP A 172 3.88 -9.77 2.15
C ASP A 172 2.76 -8.71 2.06
N MET A 173 3.13 -7.44 1.98
CA MET A 173 2.19 -6.33 1.80
C MET A 173 1.60 -6.35 0.38
N CYS A 174 0.45 -5.70 0.19
CA CYS A 174 -0.12 -5.53 -1.16
C CYS A 174 0.43 -4.29 -1.87
N ALA A 175 1.01 -3.35 -1.12
CA ALA A 175 1.80 -2.28 -1.70
C ALA A 175 2.90 -1.78 -0.76
N THR A 176 3.99 -1.26 -1.33
CA THR A 176 5.08 -0.59 -0.62
C THR A 176 5.43 0.71 -1.32
N TYR A 177 5.85 1.69 -0.54
CA TYR A 177 6.41 2.95 -0.97
C TYR A 177 7.83 3.06 -0.44
N ASN A 178 8.76 3.45 -1.31
CA ASN A 178 10.12 3.81 -0.96
C ASN A 178 10.42 5.20 -1.52
N ALA A 179 10.82 6.14 -0.66
CA ALA A 179 11.12 7.52 -1.07
C ALA A 179 12.32 7.60 -2.04
N LYS A 180 13.17 6.57 -2.05
CA LYS A 180 14.36 6.45 -2.89
C LYS A 180 14.38 5.10 -3.59
N ALA A 181 14.39 5.10 -4.91
CA ALA A 181 14.51 3.87 -5.69
C ALA A 181 15.86 3.18 -5.47
N GLU A 182 16.94 3.91 -5.14
CA GLU A 182 18.23 3.27 -4.82
C GLU A 182 18.19 2.36 -3.59
N GLU A 183 17.22 2.56 -2.70
CA GLU A 183 17.05 1.77 -1.48
C GLU A 183 16.05 0.62 -1.67
N LEU A 184 15.59 0.31 -2.88
CA LEU A 184 14.54 -0.71 -3.09
C LEU A 184 14.88 -2.10 -2.52
N GLY A 185 16.16 -2.48 -2.50
CA GLY A 185 16.63 -3.72 -1.85
C GLY A 185 16.36 -3.77 -0.33
N ARG A 186 16.06 -2.63 0.29
CA ARG A 186 15.61 -2.49 1.68
C ARG A 186 14.39 -3.35 1.96
N ASP A 187 13.40 -3.39 1.06
CA ASP A 187 12.17 -4.16 1.27
C ASP A 187 12.48 -5.65 1.50
N LEU A 188 13.44 -6.21 0.76
CA LEU A 188 13.91 -7.59 0.93
C LEU A 188 14.65 -7.78 2.26
N ALA A 189 15.57 -6.88 2.58
CA ALA A 189 16.36 -6.98 3.82
C ALA A 189 15.47 -6.84 5.06
N LEU A 190 14.57 -5.86 5.06
CA LEU A 190 13.59 -5.61 6.11
C LEU A 190 12.63 -6.80 6.28
N SER A 191 12.14 -7.37 5.17
CA SER A 191 11.31 -8.58 5.21
C SER A 191 12.06 -9.77 5.79
N TRP A 192 13.31 -9.97 5.38
CA TRP A 192 14.13 -11.07 5.87
C TRP A 192 14.44 -10.94 7.36
N VAL A 193 14.85 -9.76 7.82
CA VAL A 193 15.13 -9.47 9.24
C VAL A 193 13.86 -9.65 10.09
N HIS A 194 12.72 -9.11 9.64
CA HIS A 194 11.43 -9.30 10.32
C HIS A 194 11.12 -10.79 10.53
N LEU A 195 11.24 -11.59 9.47
CA LEU A 195 10.88 -13.02 9.50
C LEU A 195 11.91 -13.88 10.25
N HIS A 196 13.20 -13.57 10.12
CA HIS A 196 14.28 -14.33 10.74
C HIS A 196 14.42 -14.01 12.24
N ASP A 197 14.51 -12.72 12.56
CA ASP A 197 14.74 -12.25 13.94
C ASP A 197 13.42 -12.13 14.73
N LYS A 198 12.27 -12.28 14.05
CA LYS A 198 10.91 -12.16 14.62
C LYS A 198 10.64 -10.77 15.22
N GLU A 199 11.29 -9.75 14.66
CA GLU A 199 11.12 -8.36 15.09
C GLU A 199 10.01 -7.67 14.31
N SER A 200 9.19 -6.87 14.98
CA SER A 200 8.08 -6.16 14.34
C SER A 200 8.57 -5.09 13.35
N VAL A 201 8.02 -5.04 12.13
CA VAL A 201 8.44 -4.10 11.07
C VAL A 201 8.44 -2.64 11.54
N PRO A 202 7.41 -2.11 12.22
CA PRO A 202 7.42 -0.73 12.74
C PRO A 202 8.68 -0.34 13.53
N ARG A 203 9.30 -1.29 14.24
CA ARG A 203 10.50 -1.04 15.07
C ARG A 203 11.79 -0.97 14.27
N ILE A 204 11.82 -1.62 13.11
CA ILE A 204 13.03 -1.75 12.28
C ILE A 204 12.90 -1.05 10.92
N ALA A 205 11.71 -0.55 10.58
CA ALA A 205 11.42 0.20 9.36
C ALA A 205 12.23 1.50 9.26
N GLY A 206 12.83 1.98 10.35
CA GLY A 206 13.75 3.12 10.39
C GLY A 206 15.24 2.80 10.26
N MET A 207 15.65 1.53 10.35
CA MET A 207 17.07 1.16 10.32
C MET A 207 17.71 1.56 8.99
N SER A 208 18.96 1.99 8.93
CA SER A 208 19.61 2.25 7.63
C SER A 208 19.73 0.97 6.80
N LEU A 209 19.85 1.08 5.46
CA LEU A 209 20.09 -0.07 4.59
C LEU A 209 21.36 -0.84 5.00
N GLN A 210 22.40 -0.13 5.44
CA GLN A 210 23.64 -0.71 5.95
C GLN A 210 23.41 -1.54 7.23
N ALA A 211 22.59 -1.04 8.16
CA ALA A 211 22.25 -1.77 9.38
C ALA A 211 21.45 -3.05 9.08
N LEU A 212 20.47 -2.96 8.18
CA LEU A 212 19.72 -4.14 7.71
C LEU A 212 20.65 -5.15 7.02
N HIS A 213 21.54 -4.67 6.16
CA HIS A 213 22.55 -5.52 5.50
C HIS A 213 23.42 -6.26 6.53
N ALA A 214 23.94 -5.55 7.54
CA ALA A 214 24.78 -6.16 8.58
C ALA A 214 24.04 -7.25 9.35
N ARG A 215 22.74 -7.09 9.63
CA ARG A 215 21.92 -8.11 10.29
C ARG A 215 21.73 -9.35 9.42
N VAL A 216 21.44 -9.16 8.13
CA VAL A 216 21.34 -10.28 7.19
C VAL A 216 22.70 -11.00 7.09
N ASP A 217 23.80 -10.27 7.02
CA ASP A 217 25.14 -10.85 6.91
C ASP A 217 25.57 -11.58 8.20
N ALA A 218 25.16 -11.10 9.38
CA ALA A 218 25.49 -11.77 10.64
C ALA A 218 24.82 -13.15 10.80
N ALA A 219 23.76 -13.44 10.05
CA ALA A 219 23.06 -14.71 10.15
C ALA A 219 23.88 -15.90 9.61
N PRO A 220 23.63 -17.14 10.10
CA PRO A 220 24.34 -18.32 9.62
C PRO A 220 24.18 -18.52 8.10
N ARG A 221 25.26 -18.98 7.45
CA ARG A 221 25.22 -19.34 6.03
C ARG A 221 24.15 -20.40 5.76
N GLY A 222 23.35 -20.19 4.72
CA GLY A 222 22.24 -21.06 4.36
C GLY A 222 20.96 -20.84 5.17
N ALA A 223 20.91 -19.85 6.06
CA ALA A 223 19.68 -19.45 6.73
C ALA A 223 18.60 -19.03 5.73
N ARG A 224 17.35 -19.42 6.02
CA ARG A 224 16.19 -19.18 5.15
C ARG A 224 14.99 -18.80 6.00
N VAL A 225 14.16 -17.91 5.46
CA VAL A 225 12.85 -17.58 6.02
C VAL A 225 11.76 -18.14 5.12
N ALA A 226 10.65 -18.58 5.71
CA ALA A 226 9.50 -19.09 4.96
C ALA A 226 8.72 -17.92 4.36
N MET A 227 8.28 -18.08 3.11
CA MET A 227 7.49 -17.09 2.37
C MET A 227 6.11 -17.63 2.04
N LYS A 228 5.11 -16.75 1.95
CA LYS A 228 3.76 -17.09 1.48
C LYS A 228 3.77 -17.30 -0.05
N GLY A 229 4.34 -18.41 -0.51
CA GLY A 229 4.45 -18.77 -1.93
C GLY A 229 3.85 -20.14 -2.26
N LYS A 230 3.28 -20.29 -3.47
CA LYS A 230 2.69 -21.56 -3.93
C LYS A 230 3.71 -22.50 -4.58
N SER A 231 4.69 -21.96 -5.29
CA SER A 231 5.72 -22.73 -5.99
C SER A 231 6.90 -23.06 -5.08
N GLU A 232 7.57 -24.19 -5.29
CA GLU A 232 8.70 -24.63 -4.46
C GLU A 232 9.82 -23.57 -4.40
N ARG A 233 10.12 -22.92 -5.54
CA ARG A 233 11.10 -21.83 -5.66
C ARG A 233 10.71 -20.54 -4.92
N SER A 234 9.41 -20.35 -4.63
CA SER A 234 8.90 -19.17 -3.92
C SER A 234 8.55 -19.47 -2.46
N ARG A 235 8.90 -20.64 -1.91
CA ARG A 235 8.56 -20.99 -0.51
C ARG A 235 9.53 -20.42 0.52
N SER A 236 10.69 -19.95 0.11
CA SER A 236 11.68 -19.42 1.04
C SER A 236 12.55 -18.34 0.43
N LEU A 237 12.97 -17.38 1.25
CA LEU A 237 13.97 -16.39 0.92
C LEU A 237 15.25 -16.68 1.71
N SER A 238 16.36 -16.92 1.00
CA SER A 238 17.64 -17.23 1.63
C SER A 238 18.44 -15.99 1.97
N ARG A 239 19.26 -16.07 3.01
CA ARG A 239 20.25 -15.04 3.37
C ARG A 239 21.10 -14.64 2.16
N GLU A 240 21.62 -15.62 1.43
CA GLU A 240 22.50 -15.39 0.28
C GLU A 240 21.77 -14.68 -0.87
N THR A 241 20.50 -15.00 -1.11
CA THR A 241 19.68 -14.30 -2.11
C THR A 241 19.51 -12.83 -1.75
N VAL A 242 19.24 -12.53 -0.47
CA VAL A 242 19.12 -11.14 0.01
C VAL A 242 20.43 -10.39 -0.15
N LEU A 243 21.56 -10.95 0.30
CA LEU A 243 22.86 -10.30 0.17
C LEU A 243 23.26 -10.07 -1.29
N LYS A 244 22.98 -11.04 -2.18
CA LYS A 244 23.21 -10.86 -3.62
C LYS A 244 22.32 -9.76 -4.20
N ALA A 245 21.05 -9.67 -3.79
CA ALA A 245 20.16 -8.60 -4.21
C ALA A 245 20.66 -7.24 -3.72
N LEU A 246 21.10 -7.14 -2.46
CA LEU A 246 21.66 -5.90 -1.91
C LEU A 246 22.97 -5.46 -2.59
N ALA A 247 23.72 -6.39 -3.16
CA ALA A 247 24.93 -6.11 -3.94
C ALA A 247 24.64 -5.79 -5.42
N ALA A 248 23.43 -6.10 -5.92
CA ALA A 248 23.04 -5.81 -7.30
C ALA A 248 22.80 -4.31 -7.49
N PRO A 249 23.02 -3.76 -8.70
CA PRO A 249 22.67 -2.38 -8.99
C PRO A 249 21.16 -2.15 -8.73
N PRO A 250 20.77 -1.09 -7.98
CA PRO A 250 19.35 -0.84 -7.70
C PRO A 250 18.50 -0.68 -8.96
N SER A 251 19.07 -0.10 -10.03
CA SER A 251 18.40 -0.01 -11.33
C SER A 251 18.11 -1.39 -11.92
N ALA A 252 19.03 -2.36 -11.81
CA ALA A 252 18.81 -3.72 -12.32
C ALA A 252 17.70 -4.45 -11.55
N LEU A 253 17.61 -4.25 -10.23
CA LEU A 253 16.50 -4.76 -9.42
C LEU A 253 15.16 -4.15 -9.86
N LEU A 254 15.13 -2.82 -10.03
CA LEU A 254 13.93 -2.10 -10.43
C LEU A 254 13.48 -2.49 -11.85
N ASP A 255 14.39 -2.55 -12.82
CA ASP A 255 14.11 -2.98 -14.19
C ASP A 255 13.55 -4.41 -14.21
N ALA A 256 14.09 -5.32 -13.37
CA ALA A 256 13.59 -6.68 -13.25
C ALA A 256 12.19 -6.76 -12.62
N LEU A 257 11.87 -5.90 -11.65
CA LEU A 257 10.54 -5.77 -11.08
C LEU A 257 9.54 -5.24 -12.11
N GLU A 258 9.91 -4.21 -12.86
CA GLU A 258 9.08 -3.66 -13.95
C GLU A 258 8.80 -4.71 -15.02
N ALA A 259 9.81 -5.46 -15.45
CA ALA A 259 9.64 -6.56 -16.40
C ALA A 259 8.75 -7.68 -15.84
N SER A 260 8.89 -8.00 -14.55
CA SER A 260 8.11 -9.04 -13.87
C SER A 260 6.66 -8.62 -13.58
N ALA A 261 6.35 -7.32 -13.63
CA ALA A 261 5.00 -6.80 -13.49
C ALA A 261 4.17 -6.87 -14.78
N ALA A 262 4.74 -7.38 -15.87
CA ALA A 262 4.03 -7.54 -17.14
C ALA A 262 2.73 -8.38 -16.95
N PRO A 263 1.57 -7.91 -17.46
CA PRO A 263 0.33 -8.66 -17.35
C PRO A 263 0.40 -9.99 -18.09
N ASP A 264 -0.13 -11.06 -17.48
CA ASP A 264 -0.22 -12.36 -18.13
C ASP A 264 -1.30 -12.40 -19.23
N ASP A 265 -1.39 -13.54 -19.91
CA ASP A 265 -2.33 -13.73 -21.04
C ASP A 265 -3.80 -13.50 -20.66
N ALA A 266 -4.19 -13.86 -19.44
CA ALA A 266 -5.57 -13.71 -18.99
C ALA A 266 -5.93 -12.23 -18.80
N TRP A 267 -5.01 -11.44 -18.23
CA TRP A 267 -5.17 -9.99 -18.13
C TRP A 267 -5.12 -9.31 -19.49
N ARG A 268 -4.16 -9.68 -20.34
CA ARG A 268 -3.99 -9.09 -21.68
C ARG A 268 -5.23 -9.31 -22.56
N ALA A 269 -5.85 -10.49 -22.48
CA ALA A 269 -7.07 -10.79 -23.25
C ALA A 269 -8.27 -9.94 -22.80
N ALA A 270 -8.38 -9.64 -21.50
CA ALA A 270 -9.51 -8.89 -20.94
C ALA A 270 -9.34 -7.36 -20.99
N ALA A 271 -8.10 -6.87 -21.03
CA ALA A 271 -7.78 -5.44 -20.93
C ALA A 271 -8.50 -4.53 -21.94
N PRO A 272 -8.54 -4.83 -23.26
CA PRO A 272 -9.20 -3.93 -24.22
C PRO A 272 -10.67 -3.71 -23.91
N ARG A 273 -11.35 -4.76 -23.46
CA ARG A 273 -12.77 -4.69 -23.11
C ARG A 273 -12.99 -3.93 -21.81
N ALA A 274 -12.14 -4.14 -20.81
CA ALA A 274 -12.19 -3.41 -19.54
C ALA A 274 -11.98 -1.90 -19.75
N THR A 275 -10.98 -1.51 -20.55
CA THR A 275 -10.73 -0.10 -20.90
C THR A 275 -11.93 0.53 -21.58
N ALA A 276 -12.55 -0.14 -22.56
CA ALA A 276 -13.75 0.38 -23.23
C ALA A 276 -14.94 0.61 -22.27
N ILE A 277 -15.09 -0.26 -21.25
CA ILE A 277 -16.13 -0.10 -20.22
C ILE A 277 -15.83 1.10 -19.32
N LEU A 278 -14.57 1.24 -18.87
CA LEU A 278 -14.16 2.37 -18.04
C LEU A 278 -14.31 3.70 -18.77
N ASP A 279 -13.87 3.77 -20.03
CA ASP A 279 -13.98 4.98 -20.85
C ASP A 279 -15.44 5.39 -21.06
N LEU A 280 -16.31 4.43 -21.40
CA LEU A 280 -17.73 4.68 -21.57
C LEU A 280 -18.40 5.11 -20.24
N THR A 281 -18.04 4.44 -19.14
CA THR A 281 -18.57 4.77 -17.80
C THR A 281 -18.16 6.18 -17.38
N ARG A 282 -16.89 6.55 -17.62
CA ARG A 282 -16.38 7.91 -17.38
C ARG A 282 -17.11 8.93 -18.24
N GLN A 283 -17.25 8.68 -19.55
CA GLN A 283 -17.97 9.57 -20.45
C GLN A 283 -19.39 9.85 -19.96
N ILE A 284 -20.14 8.81 -19.58
CA ILE A 284 -21.51 8.98 -19.05
C ILE A 284 -21.51 9.79 -17.76
N SER A 285 -20.55 9.57 -16.87
CA SER A 285 -20.45 10.34 -15.63
C SER A 285 -20.15 11.83 -15.86
N GLU A 286 -19.44 12.15 -16.95
CA GLU A 286 -19.06 13.53 -17.30
C GLU A 286 -20.16 14.24 -18.11
N THR A 287 -20.82 13.56 -19.04
CA THR A 287 -21.80 14.17 -19.95
C THR A 287 -23.25 14.00 -19.49
N GLY A 288 -23.53 13.00 -18.65
CA GLY A 288 -24.89 12.54 -18.34
C GLY A 288 -25.57 11.82 -19.51
N GLU A 289 -24.87 11.61 -20.62
CA GLU A 289 -25.41 11.02 -21.85
C GLU A 289 -24.77 9.65 -22.12
N GLY A 290 -25.61 8.63 -22.36
CA GLY A 290 -25.18 7.32 -22.85
C GLY A 290 -26.08 6.17 -22.41
N PRO A 291 -25.66 4.91 -22.62
CA PRO A 291 -26.43 3.74 -22.21
C PRO A 291 -26.55 3.63 -20.69
N PRO A 292 -27.55 2.88 -20.19
CA PRO A 292 -27.68 2.64 -18.75
C PRO A 292 -26.45 1.91 -18.19
N THR A 293 -26.08 2.28 -16.96
CA THR A 293 -25.12 1.53 -16.15
C THR A 293 -25.82 0.36 -15.45
N TRP A 294 -25.04 -0.68 -15.12
CA TRP A 294 -25.55 -1.86 -14.42
C TRP A 294 -24.69 -2.15 -13.19
N PRO A 295 -25.31 -2.58 -12.07
CA PRO A 295 -24.57 -2.95 -10.88
C PRO A 295 -23.79 -4.25 -11.10
N VAL A 296 -22.53 -4.23 -10.68
CA VAL A 296 -21.56 -5.32 -10.82
C VAL A 296 -20.90 -5.57 -9.49
N CYS A 297 -21.08 -6.78 -8.97
CA CYS A 297 -20.48 -7.22 -7.71
C CYS A 297 -19.25 -8.09 -7.97
N THR A 298 -18.07 -7.61 -7.54
CA THR A 298 -16.77 -8.26 -7.74
C THR A 298 -16.23 -8.95 -6.48
N SER A 299 -17.02 -9.01 -5.40
CA SER A 299 -16.67 -9.76 -4.18
C SER A 299 -17.01 -11.24 -4.24
N THR A 300 -17.44 -11.76 -5.39
CA THR A 300 -17.74 -13.19 -5.56
C THR A 300 -16.46 -14.03 -5.49
N TYR A 301 -16.61 -15.32 -5.15
CA TYR A 301 -15.51 -16.28 -5.18
C TYR A 301 -14.76 -16.33 -6.54
N GLY A 302 -15.47 -16.26 -7.66
CA GLY A 302 -14.85 -16.33 -9.00
C GLY A 302 -13.89 -15.16 -9.27
N HIS A 303 -14.31 -13.94 -8.96
CA HIS A 303 -13.49 -12.73 -9.07
C HIS A 303 -12.25 -12.80 -8.16
N ILE A 304 -12.44 -13.13 -6.87
CA ILE A 304 -11.33 -13.22 -5.91
C ILE A 304 -10.33 -14.32 -6.32
N HIS A 305 -10.84 -15.46 -6.79
CA HIS A 305 -9.98 -16.56 -7.27
C HIS A 305 -9.18 -16.14 -8.50
N PHE A 306 -9.81 -15.45 -9.46
CA PHE A 306 -9.13 -14.94 -10.65
C PHE A 306 -7.96 -14.02 -10.27
N VAL A 307 -8.21 -13.02 -9.42
CA VAL A 307 -7.19 -12.06 -8.95
C VAL A 307 -6.06 -12.76 -8.19
N LYS A 308 -6.36 -13.70 -7.30
CA LYS A 308 -5.33 -14.45 -6.55
C LYS A 308 -4.52 -15.42 -7.42
N LYS A 309 -5.10 -15.88 -8.54
CA LYS A 309 -4.42 -16.75 -9.50
C LYS A 309 -3.56 -15.94 -10.46
N HIS A 310 -4.01 -14.74 -10.80
CA HIS A 310 -3.38 -13.81 -11.72
C HIS A 310 -3.21 -12.44 -11.03
N PRO A 311 -2.26 -12.27 -10.08
CA PRO A 311 -2.13 -11.00 -9.37
C PRO A 311 -1.73 -9.87 -10.34
N PRO A 312 -2.48 -8.75 -10.39
CA PRO A 312 -2.09 -7.61 -11.20
C PRO A 312 -1.00 -6.84 -10.45
N PHE A 313 0.24 -6.91 -10.93
CA PHE A 313 1.34 -6.15 -10.34
C PHE A 313 1.48 -4.80 -11.03
N HIS A 314 1.92 -3.81 -10.25
CA HIS A 314 2.20 -2.47 -10.70
C HIS A 314 3.51 -1.99 -10.06
N VAL A 315 4.37 -1.41 -10.88
CA VAL A 315 5.63 -0.80 -10.46
C VAL A 315 5.68 0.58 -11.09
N ARG A 316 5.86 1.61 -10.27
CA ARG A 316 5.94 2.98 -10.76
C ARG A 316 7.09 3.74 -10.12
N ARG A 317 7.92 4.34 -10.98
CA ARG A 317 8.90 5.36 -10.59
C ARG A 317 8.19 6.68 -10.35
N LEU A 318 8.50 7.32 -9.23
CA LEU A 318 7.94 8.62 -8.86
C LEU A 318 8.82 9.74 -9.41
N PRO A 319 8.25 10.92 -9.76
CA PRO A 319 9.04 12.09 -10.15
C PRO A 319 10.05 12.54 -9.08
N SER A 320 9.80 12.21 -7.81
CA SER A 320 10.69 12.48 -6.67
C SER A 320 11.94 11.59 -6.63
N GLY A 321 12.04 10.56 -7.48
CA GLY A 321 13.07 9.53 -7.40
C GLY A 321 12.69 8.31 -6.54
N GLY A 322 11.50 8.32 -5.93
CA GLY A 322 10.95 7.18 -5.22
C GLY A 322 10.33 6.12 -6.13
N VAL A 323 9.81 5.06 -5.52
CA VAL A 323 9.14 3.96 -6.21
C VAL A 323 7.96 3.43 -5.41
N VAL A 324 6.89 3.07 -6.10
CA VAL A 324 5.76 2.33 -5.57
C VAL A 324 5.72 0.95 -6.21
N LEU A 325 5.59 -0.08 -5.37
CA LEU A 325 5.20 -1.42 -5.77
C LEU A 325 3.78 -1.66 -5.28
N ALA A 326 2.89 -2.16 -6.14
CA ALA A 326 1.52 -2.41 -5.76
C ALA A 326 0.95 -3.65 -6.45
N THR A 327 -0.04 -4.25 -5.80
CA THR A 327 -0.93 -5.27 -6.35
C THR A 327 -2.30 -5.16 -5.73
N HIS A 328 -3.24 -6.01 -6.16
CA HIS A 328 -4.57 -6.03 -5.56
C HIS A 328 -4.47 -6.33 -4.06
N PRO A 329 -5.26 -5.68 -3.19
CA PRO A 329 -5.25 -5.90 -1.74
C PRO A 329 -5.43 -7.33 -1.23
N TYR A 330 -5.85 -8.27 -2.09
CA TYR A 330 -5.99 -9.69 -1.74
C TYR A 330 -4.72 -10.51 -2.05
N CYS A 331 -3.68 -9.85 -2.56
CA CYS A 331 -2.43 -10.44 -3.00
C CYS A 331 -1.25 -9.87 -2.21
N SER A 332 -0.12 -10.56 -2.26
CA SER A 332 1.17 -10.11 -1.73
C SER A 332 2.12 -9.73 -2.87
N LEU A 333 3.10 -8.88 -2.59
CA LEU A 333 4.17 -8.53 -3.53
C LEU A 333 5.23 -9.63 -3.71
N TRP A 334 5.22 -10.67 -2.88
CA TRP A 334 6.24 -11.72 -2.93
C TRP A 334 6.37 -12.41 -4.30
N PRO A 335 5.30 -12.78 -5.03
CA PRO A 335 5.46 -13.37 -6.36
C PRO A 335 6.15 -12.42 -7.36
N LEU A 336 5.94 -11.10 -7.25
CA LEU A 336 6.64 -10.10 -8.07
C LEU A 336 8.15 -10.12 -7.77
N TRP A 337 8.51 -10.06 -6.49
CA TRP A 337 9.90 -10.13 -6.04
C TRP A 337 10.57 -11.45 -6.43
N ALA A 338 9.89 -12.58 -6.23
CA ALA A 338 10.39 -13.90 -6.58
C ALA A 338 10.72 -13.99 -8.08
N ASN A 339 9.81 -13.51 -8.94
CA ASN A 339 10.02 -13.50 -10.38
C ASN A 339 11.21 -12.61 -10.78
N ALA A 340 11.32 -11.41 -10.21
CA ALA A 340 12.43 -10.49 -10.48
C ALA A 340 13.78 -11.08 -10.04
N LEU A 341 13.85 -11.68 -8.85
CA LEU A 341 15.06 -12.33 -8.33
C LEU A 341 15.46 -13.54 -9.19
N CYS A 342 14.50 -14.32 -9.68
CA CYS A 342 14.77 -15.42 -10.61
C CYS A 342 15.26 -14.91 -11.98
N ALA A 343 14.66 -13.85 -12.53
CA ALA A 343 15.06 -13.26 -13.79
C ALA A 343 16.52 -12.74 -13.75
N LEU A 344 16.95 -12.24 -12.60
CA LEU A 344 18.32 -11.80 -12.35
C LEU A 344 19.30 -12.95 -12.00
N GLY A 345 18.82 -14.19 -11.91
CA GLY A 345 19.64 -15.34 -11.51
C GLY A 345 20.10 -15.31 -10.03
N LEU A 346 19.43 -14.52 -9.19
CA LEU A 346 19.75 -14.38 -7.77
C LEU A 346 19.05 -15.44 -6.91
N MET A 347 17.96 -16.01 -7.42
CA MET A 347 17.17 -17.05 -6.80
C MET A 347 16.90 -18.18 -7.81
N SER A 348 17.10 -19.43 -7.37
CA SER A 348 17.05 -20.65 -8.19
C SER A 348 15.93 -21.59 -7.79
#